data_AF-A0A815ZV86-F1
#
_entry.id   AF-A0A815ZV86-F1
#
_cell.length_a   1.000
_cell.length_b   1.000
_cell.length_c   1.000
_cell.angle_alpha   90.00
_cell.angle_beta   90.00
_cell.angle_gamma   90.00
#
_symmetry.space_group_name_H-M   'P 1'
#
loop_
_entity.id
_entity.type
_entity.pdbx_description
1 polymer ?
#
loop_
_entity_poly.entity_id
_entity_poly.type
_entity_poly.pdbx_seq_one_letter_code
_entity_poly.pdbx_strand_id
1 'polypeptide(L)'
;KHSALRTSLYFDTNKNILMQTIIDHTDNKELFTFIESTFETDEDLNKIMHNERGNPNNFNLLIVIVCRCHVVYYKNISQKGIICEKDALIFNFHHALFDFPSMKMFRQNLDYAVAKQQIPMTVVNTFWLDALCDCEMDRSLQLPFDRHRVSDEHRTGRGTLISFQFDNDLSKAFLTYASTYKIKLEYY
;
A
#
# COMPACT_ATOMS: atom_id res chain seq x y z
N LYS A 1 6.31 15.90 -0.76
CA LYS A 1 7.55 15.26 -0.24
C LYS A 1 8.03 14.14 -1.16
N HIS A 2 7.29 13.04 -1.31
CA HIS A 2 7.73 11.89 -2.13
C HIS A 2 7.26 12.03 -3.58
N SER A 3 8.19 11.92 -4.55
CA SER A 3 7.87 12.01 -6.00
C SER A 3 7.07 10.80 -6.51
N ALA A 4 7.25 9.63 -5.89
CA ALA A 4 6.47 8.43 -6.20
C ALA A 4 4.95 8.67 -6.05
N LEU A 5 4.53 9.44 -5.04
CA LEU A 5 3.13 9.81 -4.84
C LEU A 5 2.61 10.89 -5.80
N ARG A 6 3.48 11.39 -6.70
CA ARG A 6 3.16 12.40 -7.74
C ARG A 6 3.43 11.88 -9.14
N THR A 7 3.54 10.57 -9.27
CA THR A 7 3.91 9.92 -10.52
C THR A 7 2.65 9.56 -11.31
N SER A 8 2.60 9.95 -12.58
CA SER A 8 1.71 9.36 -13.58
C SER A 8 2.43 8.31 -14.40
N LEU A 9 1.68 7.31 -14.82
CA LEU A 9 2.10 6.28 -15.74
C LEU A 9 1.11 6.26 -16.90
N TYR A 10 1.61 6.40 -18.12
CA TYR A 10 0.82 6.28 -19.34
C TYR A 10 1.61 5.56 -20.42
N PHE A 11 0.91 4.83 -21.28
CA PHE A 11 1.54 4.12 -22.38
C PHE A 11 1.51 4.98 -23.65
N ASP A 12 2.67 5.33 -24.19
CA ASP A 12 2.78 6.01 -25.48
C ASP A 12 2.71 4.97 -26.59
N THR A 13 1.54 4.83 -27.20
CA THR A 13 1.27 3.84 -28.25
C THR A 13 2.12 4.08 -29.51
N ASN A 14 2.51 5.33 -29.78
CA ASN A 14 3.30 5.66 -30.96
C ASN A 14 4.75 5.21 -30.79
N LYS A 15 5.27 5.31 -29.57
CA LYS A 15 6.63 4.88 -29.23
C LYS A 15 6.71 3.45 -28.72
N ASN A 16 5.56 2.83 -28.41
CA ASN A 16 5.45 1.52 -27.78
C ASN A 16 6.24 1.44 -26.46
N ILE A 17 6.18 2.51 -25.64
CA ILE A 17 6.94 2.66 -24.40
C ILE A 17 6.00 3.09 -23.27
N LEU A 18 6.18 2.49 -22.08
CA LEU A 18 5.56 2.99 -20.85
C LEU A 18 6.33 4.22 -20.36
N MET A 19 5.63 5.34 -20.28
CA MET A 19 6.18 6.62 -19.85
C MET A 19 5.83 6.89 -18.39
N GLN A 20 6.80 7.42 -17.65
CA GLN A 20 6.63 7.92 -16.30
C GLN A 20 6.79 9.44 -16.30
N THR A 21 5.88 10.15 -15.65
CA THR A 21 5.99 11.61 -15.47
C THR A 21 5.77 11.97 -14.00
N ILE A 22 6.58 12.88 -13.48
CA ILE A 22 6.45 13.39 -12.11
C ILE A 22 5.82 14.77 -12.20
N ILE A 23 4.66 14.94 -11.57
CA ILE A 23 3.98 16.24 -11.49
C ILE A 23 4.64 17.09 -10.42
N ASP A 24 4.94 18.35 -10.73
CA ASP A 24 5.56 19.25 -9.76
C ASP A 24 4.54 19.74 -8.71
N HIS A 25 5.02 20.12 -7.54
CA HIS A 25 4.20 20.62 -6.43
C HIS A 25 3.52 21.96 -6.74
N THR A 26 3.99 22.68 -7.75
CA THR A 26 3.46 23.98 -8.19
C THR A 26 2.33 23.87 -9.21
N ASP A 27 2.19 22.70 -9.85
CA ASP A 27 1.04 22.43 -10.69
C ASP A 27 -0.14 22.19 -9.75
N ASN A 28 -1.13 23.08 -9.72
CA ASN A 28 -2.36 23.04 -8.89
C ASN A 28 -3.27 21.83 -9.18
N LYS A 29 -2.71 20.65 -9.42
CA LYS A 29 -3.39 19.40 -9.67
C LYS A 29 -3.61 18.69 -8.33
N GLU A 30 -4.79 18.09 -8.18
CA GLU A 30 -5.06 17.20 -7.06
C GLU A 30 -4.18 15.95 -7.17
N LEU A 31 -3.27 15.79 -6.20
CA LEU A 31 -2.31 14.68 -6.15
C LEU A 31 -2.83 13.48 -5.33
N PHE A 32 -3.97 13.66 -4.66
CA PHE A 32 -4.63 12.64 -3.87
C PHE A 32 -6.11 12.95 -3.82
N THR A 33 -6.92 11.92 -3.61
CA THR A 33 -8.35 12.12 -3.35
C THR A 33 -8.60 12.15 -1.85
N PHE A 34 -9.26 13.21 -1.39
CA PHE A 34 -9.74 13.32 -0.02
C PHE A 34 -11.25 13.17 0.00
N ILE A 35 -11.76 12.30 0.85
CA ILE A 35 -13.20 12.18 1.07
C ILE A 35 -13.54 12.06 2.55
N GLU A 36 -14.78 12.44 2.86
CA GLU A 36 -15.34 12.38 4.18
C GLU A 36 -16.68 11.65 4.13
N SER A 37 -16.95 10.81 5.12
CA SER A 37 -18.25 10.18 5.31
C SER A 37 -18.53 9.95 6.78
N THR A 38 -19.71 9.42 7.08
CA THR A 38 -20.11 9.06 8.44
C THR A 38 -20.49 7.59 8.55
N PHE A 39 -20.40 7.06 9.76
CA PHE A 39 -20.88 5.72 10.11
C PHE A 39 -21.53 5.74 11.49
N GLU A 40 -22.52 4.85 11.70
CA GLU A 40 -23.16 4.68 13.01
C GLU A 40 -22.97 3.29 13.59
N THR A 41 -22.82 2.29 12.72
CA THR A 41 -22.69 0.87 13.09
C THR A 41 -21.41 0.25 12.52
N ASP A 42 -20.95 -0.85 13.11
CA ASP A 42 -19.83 -1.62 12.58
C ASP A 42 -20.11 -2.17 11.18
N GLU A 43 -21.38 -2.44 10.85
CA GLU A 43 -21.78 -2.87 9.50
C GLU A 43 -21.56 -1.77 8.46
N ASP A 44 -21.87 -0.51 8.80
CA ASP A 44 -21.62 0.64 7.93
C ASP A 44 -20.12 0.81 7.68
N LEU A 45 -19.31 0.73 8.74
CA LEU A 45 -17.86 0.81 8.62
C LEU A 45 -17.30 -0.34 7.76
N ASN A 46 -17.81 -1.56 7.91
CA ASN A 46 -17.42 -2.70 7.10
C ASN A 46 -17.77 -2.53 5.62
N LYS A 47 -18.94 -1.95 5.31
CA LYS A 47 -19.32 -1.62 3.92
C LYS A 47 -18.38 -0.59 3.31
N ILE A 48 -18.02 0.43 4.07
CA ILE A 48 -17.03 1.44 3.66
C ILE A 48 -15.68 0.78 3.38
N MET A 49 -15.17 -0.04 4.30
CA MET A 49 -13.92 -0.77 4.15
C MET A 49 -13.92 -1.72 2.94
N HIS A 50 -15.04 -2.40 2.67
CA HIS A 50 -15.17 -3.27 1.51
C HIS A 50 -15.10 -2.48 0.19
N ASN A 51 -15.81 -1.36 0.11
CA ASN A 51 -15.77 -0.47 -1.06
C ASN A 51 -14.36 0.12 -1.27
N GLU A 52 -13.72 0.59 -0.20
CA GLU A 52 -12.36 1.14 -0.25
C GLU A 52 -11.33 0.12 -0.74
N ARG A 53 -11.48 -1.18 -0.43
CA ARG A 53 -10.57 -2.25 -0.90
C ARG A 53 -10.80 -2.66 -2.35
N GLY A 54 -12.05 -2.64 -2.81
CA GLY A 54 -12.46 -3.32 -4.04
C GLY A 54 -12.79 -2.40 -5.21
N ASN A 55 -12.94 -1.09 -4.99
CA ASN A 55 -13.40 -0.19 -6.03
C ASN A 55 -12.28 0.20 -7.01
N PRO A 56 -12.34 -0.25 -8.28
CA PRO A 56 -11.29 0.02 -9.26
C PRO A 56 -11.20 1.50 -9.66
N ASN A 57 -12.25 2.28 -9.41
CA ASN A 57 -12.30 3.71 -9.75
C ASN A 57 -11.61 4.60 -8.71
N ASN A 58 -11.09 4.01 -7.62
CA ASN A 58 -10.40 4.76 -6.58
C ASN A 58 -9.05 5.34 -7.03
N PHE A 59 -8.47 4.80 -8.11
CA PHE A 59 -7.16 5.20 -8.60
C PHE A 59 -7.18 5.47 -10.10
N ASN A 60 -6.36 6.43 -10.52
CA ASN A 60 -6.13 6.71 -11.93
C ASN A 60 -4.68 7.14 -12.13
N LEU A 61 -3.85 6.19 -12.58
CA LEU A 61 -2.43 6.40 -12.82
C LEU A 61 -2.15 7.38 -13.97
N LEU A 62 -3.10 7.59 -14.90
CA LEU A 62 -2.91 8.53 -16.01
C LEU A 62 -2.86 9.99 -15.51
N ILE A 63 -3.61 10.28 -14.44
CA ILE A 63 -3.76 11.63 -13.88
C ILE A 63 -3.22 11.77 -12.45
N VAL A 64 -2.38 10.84 -11.99
CA VAL A 64 -1.67 10.93 -10.69
C VAL A 64 -2.55 10.72 -9.45
N ILE A 65 -3.73 10.12 -9.60
CA ILE A 65 -4.54 9.70 -8.45
C ILE A 65 -4.03 8.33 -7.99
N VAL A 66 -3.02 8.35 -7.13
CA VAL A 66 -2.29 7.16 -6.64
C VAL A 66 -2.44 6.93 -5.14
N CYS A 67 -3.01 7.91 -4.45
CA CYS A 67 -3.25 7.92 -3.02
C CYS A 67 -4.64 8.50 -2.75
N ARG A 68 -5.34 7.89 -1.79
CA ARG A 68 -6.65 8.33 -1.31
C ARG A 68 -6.64 8.33 0.21
N CYS A 69 -7.20 9.39 0.79
CA CYS A 69 -7.46 9.52 2.21
C CYS A 69 -8.97 9.64 2.42
N HIS A 70 -9.52 8.78 3.28
CA HIS A 70 -10.92 8.81 3.64
C HIS A 70 -11.04 8.94 5.16
N VAL A 71 -11.60 10.06 5.61
CA VAL A 71 -11.95 10.29 7.01
C VAL A 71 -13.39 9.85 7.23
N VAL A 72 -13.58 8.86 8.10
CA VAL A 72 -14.90 8.31 8.41
C VAL A 72 -15.26 8.71 9.83
N TYR A 73 -16.21 9.63 9.97
CA TYR A 73 -16.60 10.19 11.24
C TYR A 73 -17.71 9.38 11.91
N TYR A 74 -17.59 9.14 13.21
CA TYR A 74 -18.66 8.51 13.97
C TYR A 74 -19.84 9.48 14.12
N LYS A 75 -20.99 9.12 13.54
CA LYS A 75 -22.27 9.87 13.51
C LYS A 75 -22.25 11.21 12.78
N ASN A 76 -21.29 12.10 13.05
CA ASN A 76 -21.30 13.46 12.53
C ASN A 76 -19.92 13.90 12.06
N ILE A 77 -19.85 14.53 10.88
CA ILE A 77 -18.63 15.16 10.38
C ILE A 77 -18.20 16.30 11.32
N SER A 78 -16.94 16.30 11.73
CA SER A 78 -16.41 17.37 12.58
C SER A 78 -16.28 18.68 11.80
N GLN A 79 -17.03 19.70 12.22
CA GLN A 79 -16.93 21.06 11.67
C GLN A 79 -15.60 21.77 12.01
N LYS A 80 -14.82 21.23 12.96
CA LYS A 80 -13.54 21.83 13.40
C LYS A 80 -12.31 21.16 12.79
N GLY A 81 -12.49 20.18 11.89
CA GLY A 81 -11.39 19.39 11.34
C GLY A 81 -10.62 18.56 12.38
N ILE A 82 -11.27 18.22 13.51
CA ILE A 82 -10.70 17.41 14.59
C ILE A 82 -11.22 15.97 14.43
N ILE A 83 -10.31 15.01 14.53
CA ILE A 83 -10.63 13.58 14.51
C ILE A 83 -10.78 13.10 15.96
N CYS A 84 -11.86 12.39 16.24
CA CYS A 84 -12.17 11.82 17.54
C CYS A 84 -11.73 10.35 17.64
N GLU A 85 -11.70 9.80 18.86
CA GLU A 85 -11.27 8.42 19.14
C GLU A 85 -12.06 7.35 18.38
N LYS A 86 -13.33 7.62 18.04
CA LYS A 86 -14.19 6.69 17.30
C LYS A 86 -14.13 6.87 15.79
N ASP A 87 -13.46 7.91 15.30
CA ASP A 87 -13.36 8.16 13.87
C ASP A 87 -12.29 7.23 13.26
N ALA A 88 -12.42 6.93 11.97
CA ALA A 88 -11.45 6.12 11.25
C ALA A 88 -10.75 6.94 10.17
N LEU A 89 -9.44 6.70 10.02
CA LEU A 89 -8.65 7.17 8.89
C LEU A 89 -8.30 5.99 8.01
N ILE A 90 -8.75 6.01 6.76
CA ILE A 90 -8.46 4.99 5.77
C ILE A 90 -7.53 5.60 4.73
N PHE A 91 -6.34 5.02 4.60
CA PHE A 91 -5.39 5.37 3.55
C PHE A 91 -5.30 4.25 2.53
N ASN A 92 -5.47 4.61 1.27
CA ASN A 92 -5.47 3.70 0.14
C ASN A 92 -4.40 4.14 -0.85
N PHE A 93 -3.52 3.20 -1.22
CA PHE A 93 -2.42 3.45 -2.13
C PHE A 93 -2.45 2.47 -3.29
N HIS A 94 -2.11 2.95 -4.49
CA HIS A 94 -1.95 2.07 -5.64
C HIS A 94 -0.63 1.28 -5.52
N HIS A 95 -0.72 -0.06 -5.54
CA HIS A 95 0.42 -0.94 -5.31
C HIS A 95 1.60 -0.78 -6.29
N ALA A 96 1.36 -0.27 -7.50
CA ALA A 96 2.44 0.02 -8.45
C ALA A 96 3.46 1.06 -7.91
N LEU A 97 3.10 1.84 -6.89
CA LEU A 97 3.91 2.93 -6.35
C LEU A 97 4.09 2.85 -4.82
N PHE A 98 3.49 1.84 -4.18
CA PHE A 98 3.47 1.72 -2.73
C PHE A 98 3.45 0.25 -2.30
N ASP A 99 4.46 -0.13 -1.53
CA ASP A 99 4.68 -1.49 -1.04
C ASP A 99 4.65 -1.55 0.51
N PHE A 100 4.84 -2.75 1.05
CA PHE A 100 4.85 -2.95 2.51
C PHE A 100 5.96 -2.16 3.23
N PRO A 101 7.21 -2.10 2.74
CA PRO A 101 8.21 -1.18 3.29
C PRO A 101 7.77 0.29 3.29
N SER A 102 7.17 0.76 2.20
CA SER A 102 6.62 2.11 2.08
C SER A 102 5.53 2.38 3.11
N MET A 103 4.70 1.38 3.45
CA MET A 103 3.70 1.46 4.51
C MET A 103 4.32 1.81 5.87
N LYS A 104 5.43 1.14 6.23
CA LYS A 104 6.14 1.41 7.48
C LYS A 104 6.68 2.84 7.51
N MET A 105 7.29 3.29 6.42
CA MET A 105 7.80 4.66 6.29
C MET A 105 6.68 5.70 6.32
N PHE A 106 5.55 5.42 5.68
CA PHE A 106 4.38 6.30 5.70
C PHE A 106 3.85 6.48 7.11
N ARG A 107 3.65 5.38 7.85
CA ARG A 107 3.17 5.43 9.24
C ARG A 107 4.10 6.27 10.13
N GLN A 108 5.42 6.05 10.03
CA GLN A 108 6.40 6.84 10.78
C GLN A 108 6.32 8.34 10.43
N ASN A 109 6.15 8.68 9.15
CA ASN A 109 5.99 10.08 8.72
C ASN A 109 4.65 10.67 9.22
N LEU A 110 3.58 9.88 9.26
CA LEU A 110 2.26 10.31 9.74
C LEU A 110 2.28 10.55 11.26
N ASP A 111 2.75 9.58 12.04
CA ASP A 111 2.91 9.71 13.50
C ASP A 111 3.76 10.94 13.83
N TYR A 112 4.82 11.16 13.06
CA TYR A 112 5.67 12.33 13.19
C TYR A 112 4.95 13.64 12.83
N ALA A 113 4.23 13.70 11.70
CA ALA A 113 3.52 14.90 11.27
C ALA A 113 2.40 15.30 12.23
N VAL A 114 1.76 14.31 12.86
CA VAL A 114 0.78 14.52 13.93
C VAL A 114 1.46 15.04 15.20
N ALA A 115 2.67 14.56 15.52
CA ALA A 115 3.40 14.95 16.73
C ALA A 115 4.16 16.29 16.62
N LYS A 116 4.70 16.67 15.46
CA LYS A 116 5.49 17.89 15.25
C LYS A 116 5.47 18.41 13.80
N GLN A 117 5.39 19.73 13.64
CA GLN A 117 5.62 20.44 12.38
C GLN A 117 7.07 20.24 11.87
N GLN A 118 7.17 19.59 10.70
CA GLN A 118 8.24 19.52 9.68
C GLN A 118 9.70 19.17 10.07
N ILE A 119 10.26 18.18 9.34
CA ILE A 119 11.71 17.97 9.12
C ILE A 119 11.99 17.60 7.63
N PRO A 120 13.08 18.12 7.02
CA PRO A 120 13.60 17.67 5.73
C PRO A 120 14.47 16.41 5.89
N MET A 121 14.48 15.50 4.91
CA MET A 121 15.44 14.39 4.88
C MET A 121 15.88 14.05 3.46
N THR A 122 17.17 14.20 3.24
CA THR A 122 18.00 13.44 2.30
C THR A 122 18.47 12.14 2.96
N VAL A 123 18.85 11.17 2.14
CA VAL A 123 19.44 9.85 2.50
C VAL A 123 18.43 8.75 2.86
N VAL A 124 17.86 8.10 1.83
CA VAL A 124 17.72 6.62 1.71
C VAL A 124 17.46 6.32 0.23
N ASN A 125 18.50 6.19 -0.61
CA ASN A 125 18.32 5.79 -2.02
C ASN A 125 19.33 4.74 -2.50
N THR A 126 20.33 4.38 -1.69
CA THR A 126 21.47 3.56 -2.10
C THR A 126 21.38 2.08 -1.72
N PHE A 127 20.35 1.65 -0.97
CA PHE A 127 20.27 0.26 -0.49
C PHE A 127 19.72 -0.72 -1.53
N TRP A 128 18.73 -0.32 -2.33
CA TRP A 128 17.99 -1.25 -3.20
C TRP A 128 18.65 -1.51 -4.56
N LEU A 129 19.55 -0.61 -5.01
CA LEU A 129 20.30 -0.79 -6.25
C LEU A 129 21.27 -1.98 -6.18
N ASP A 130 21.91 -2.21 -5.02
CA ASP A 130 22.82 -3.35 -4.83
C ASP A 130 22.05 -4.67 -4.61
N ALA A 131 20.92 -4.64 -3.89
CA ALA A 131 20.19 -5.85 -3.50
C ALA A 131 19.48 -6.57 -4.67
N LEU A 132 19.24 -5.87 -5.78
CA LEU A 132 18.46 -6.39 -6.92
C LEU A 132 19.31 -6.69 -8.16
N CYS A 133 20.61 -6.34 -8.16
CA CYS A 133 21.52 -6.63 -9.28
C CYS A 133 21.74 -8.13 -9.52
N ASP A 134 21.60 -8.96 -8.49
CA ASP A 134 21.88 -10.41 -8.55
C ASP A 134 20.61 -11.29 -8.59
N CYS A 135 19.42 -10.70 -8.70
CA CYS A 135 18.19 -11.47 -8.87
C CYS A 135 18.12 -12.05 -10.29
N GLU A 136 18.17 -13.38 -10.41
CA GLU A 136 17.90 -14.12 -11.67
C GLU A 136 16.41 -13.99 -12.07
N MET A 137 16.01 -12.80 -12.53
CA MET A 137 14.62 -12.49 -12.94
C MET A 137 14.10 -13.38 -14.07
N ASP A 138 15.01 -13.98 -14.85
CA ASP A 138 14.70 -14.89 -15.97
C ASP A 138 14.37 -16.32 -15.51
N ARG A 139 14.60 -16.64 -14.23
CA ARG A 139 14.35 -17.98 -13.71
C ARG A 139 12.87 -18.15 -13.37
N SER A 140 12.14 -18.81 -14.26
CA SER A 140 10.75 -19.20 -13.99
C SER A 140 10.71 -20.17 -12.80
N LEU A 141 10.13 -19.72 -11.69
CA LEU A 141 9.84 -20.59 -10.55
C LEU A 141 8.63 -21.46 -10.91
N GLN A 142 8.85 -22.77 -11.00
CA GLN A 142 7.77 -23.73 -11.13
C GLN A 142 7.00 -23.77 -9.81
N LEU A 143 5.81 -23.19 -9.80
CA LEU A 143 4.87 -23.36 -8.69
C LEU A 143 4.38 -24.82 -8.71
N PRO A 144 4.28 -25.49 -7.55
CA PRO A 144 3.77 -26.85 -7.49
C PRO A 144 2.32 -26.90 -7.99
N PHE A 145 2.13 -27.72 -9.02
CA PHE A 145 0.94 -28.30 -9.68
C PHE A 145 -0.49 -27.71 -9.44
N ASP A 146 -1.31 -27.78 -10.48
CA ASP A 146 -2.75 -27.41 -10.59
C ASP A 146 -3.13 -25.95 -10.78
N ARG A 147 -2.33 -25.18 -11.53
CA ARG A 147 -2.87 -24.03 -12.26
C ARG A 147 -2.73 -24.26 -13.76
N HIS A 148 -3.67 -24.99 -14.34
CA HIS A 148 -3.96 -24.77 -15.75
C HIS A 148 -4.30 -23.30 -15.90
N ARG A 149 -3.41 -22.51 -16.52
CA ARG A 149 -3.78 -21.19 -17.02
C ARG A 149 -4.87 -21.43 -18.06
N VAL A 150 -6.12 -21.31 -17.65
CA VAL A 150 -7.24 -21.23 -18.58
C VAL A 150 -6.94 -20.03 -19.45
N SER A 151 -6.83 -20.25 -20.76
CA SER A 151 -6.34 -19.27 -21.75
C SER A 151 -7.18 -18.00 -21.86
N ASP A 152 -8.30 -17.92 -21.14
CA ASP A 152 -9.32 -16.88 -21.23
C ASP A 152 -9.62 -16.19 -19.88
N GLU A 153 -8.83 -16.45 -18.82
CA GLU A 153 -9.09 -15.81 -17.53
C GLU A 153 -8.62 -14.36 -17.50
N HIS A 154 -9.57 -13.43 -17.64
CA HIS A 154 -9.45 -12.13 -17.01
C HIS A 154 -9.08 -12.33 -15.53
N ARG A 155 -7.93 -11.81 -15.11
CA ARG A 155 -7.50 -11.86 -13.71
C ARG A 155 -8.60 -11.27 -12.84
N THR A 156 -9.22 -12.10 -12.01
CA THR A 156 -10.33 -11.67 -11.15
C THR A 156 -9.88 -10.73 -10.05
N GLY A 157 -8.58 -10.69 -9.75
CA GLY A 157 -8.01 -9.92 -8.63
C GLY A 157 -8.47 -10.42 -7.25
N ARG A 158 -9.19 -11.54 -7.19
CA ARG A 158 -9.73 -12.09 -5.94
C ARG A 158 -8.69 -13.03 -5.31
N GLY A 159 -8.44 -12.82 -4.03
CA GLY A 159 -7.60 -13.69 -3.21
C GLY A 159 -8.40 -14.26 -2.05
N THR A 160 -8.05 -15.46 -1.61
CA THR A 160 -8.50 -16.04 -0.35
C THR A 160 -7.36 -15.93 0.65
N LEU A 161 -7.64 -15.37 1.83
CA LEU A 161 -6.70 -15.35 2.95
C LEU A 161 -7.04 -16.50 3.89
N ILE A 162 -6.06 -17.33 4.19
CA ILE A 162 -6.14 -18.34 5.25
C ILE A 162 -5.08 -17.95 6.29
N SER A 163 -5.52 -17.72 7.52
CA SER A 163 -4.63 -17.38 8.63
C SER A 163 -4.48 -18.57 9.58
N PHE A 164 -3.24 -18.80 10.01
CA PHE A 164 -2.90 -19.76 11.05
C PHE A 164 -2.19 -19.02 12.17
N GLN A 165 -2.59 -19.30 13.40
CA GLN A 165 -1.91 -18.79 14.58
C GLN A 165 -1.16 -19.94 15.22
N PHE A 166 0.15 -19.84 15.28
CA PHE A 166 0.97 -20.80 16.02
C PHE A 166 0.86 -20.51 17.51
N ASP A 167 0.76 -21.58 18.31
CA ASP A 167 0.79 -21.45 19.75
C ASP A 167 2.19 -21.05 20.25
N ASN A 168 2.28 -20.77 21.56
CA ASN A 168 3.51 -20.31 22.18
C ASN A 168 4.62 -21.37 22.14
N ASP A 169 4.26 -22.65 22.25
CA ASP A 169 5.23 -23.75 22.33
C ASP A 169 5.89 -23.98 20.97
N LEU A 170 5.10 -23.98 19.90
CA LEU A 170 5.58 -24.09 18.54
C LEU A 170 6.37 -22.83 18.12
N SER A 171 5.92 -21.64 18.53
CA SER A 171 6.64 -20.39 18.31
C SER A 171 8.03 -20.41 18.96
N LYS A 172 8.12 -20.89 20.21
CA LYS A 172 9.41 -21.07 20.92
C LYS A 172 10.28 -22.13 20.27
N ALA A 173 9.71 -23.23 19.81
CA ALA A 173 10.45 -24.27 19.10
C ALA A 173 11.09 -23.72 17.82
N PHE A 174 10.35 -22.94 17.01
CA PHE A 174 10.90 -22.29 15.83
C PHE A 174 12.02 -21.31 16.18
N LEU A 175 11.83 -20.45 17.19
CA LEU A 175 12.86 -19.50 17.63
C LEU A 175 14.13 -20.21 18.12
N THR A 176 13.98 -21.30 18.87
CA THR A 176 15.09 -22.11 19.39
C THR A 176 15.85 -22.75 18.24
N TYR A 177 15.15 -23.34 17.28
CA TYR A 177 15.75 -23.91 16.08
C TYR A 177 16.52 -22.86 15.29
N ALA A 178 15.88 -21.73 14.95
CA ALA A 178 16.50 -20.64 14.21
C ALA A 178 17.76 -20.11 14.90
N SER A 179 17.71 -19.93 16.22
CA SER A 179 18.86 -19.48 17.02
C SER A 179 19.99 -20.49 17.01
N THR A 180 19.67 -21.79 17.14
CA THR A 180 20.65 -22.89 17.16
C THR A 180 21.43 -22.95 15.84
N TYR A 181 20.73 -22.79 14.72
CA TYR A 181 21.33 -22.87 13.38
C TYR A 181 21.75 -21.51 12.81
N LYS A 182 21.61 -20.42 13.59
CA LYS A 182 21.90 -19.04 13.17
C LYS A 182 21.14 -18.64 11.88
N ILE A 183 19.90 -19.10 11.75
CA ILE A 183 19.00 -18.78 10.65
C ILE A 183 18.05 -17.68 11.10
N LYS A 184 17.66 -16.79 10.19
CA LYS A 184 16.70 -15.72 10.45
C LYS A 184 15.28 -16.23 10.16
N LEU A 185 14.38 -16.05 11.13
CA LEU A 185 12.93 -16.14 10.90
C LEU A 185 12.46 -14.80 10.36
N GLU A 186 11.96 -14.79 9.12
CA GLU A 186 11.34 -13.61 8.53
C GLU A 186 9.82 -13.73 8.63
N TYR A 187 9.21 -12.68 9.17
CA TYR A 187 7.76 -12.52 9.21
C TYR A 187 7.40 -11.51 8.11
N TYR A 188 6.62 -11.95 7.13
CA TYR A 188 6.12 -11.13 6.03
C TYR A 188 4.68 -10.66 6.31
#